data_AF-A0A2S5W0P0-F1
#
_entry.id   AF-A0A2S5W0P0-F1
#
_cell.length_a   1.000
_cell.length_b   1.000
_cell.length_c   1.000
_cell.angle_alpha   90.00
_cell.angle_beta   90.00
_cell.angle_gamma   90.00
#
_symmetry.space_group_name_H-M   'P 1'
#
loop_
_entity.id
_entity.type
_entity.pdbx_description
1 polymer ?
#
loop_
_entity_poly.entity_id
_entity_poly.type
_entity_poly.pdbx_seq_one_letter_code
_entity_poly.pdbx_strand_id
1 'polypeptide(L)'
;MAGAREVPVDKVLGGRYRLDEAIGQGGMATVFRARDEVLGRDVAVKLFHNSAVEAGRQEGELAVLSGLDHHALVQLHDAGLDTDDYGRSHRYLVMALVNGSDLHQRIKAGPLSARHIAEIGYDLAEALDYIHAHNVVHRDLKPSNVLLVDYGDGSTRARAKLTDFGVALAEDMERMTAEGATTGTAGYLSPEQASGRPVGPPTDVYSLGLVLLECFTQHLEFAGSVVESAMARLTRDPLIPENLPEHWQQLLAAMTARDPDARPMRHELVALLKMVVIAESGRHRDEELEPLFPEGVAGASGAAEGARTGAGARSALDTRPDVLDTLPDEALDRVTAMAARLFRAPISLISVVDHDRVWFKSHYEPDVERVARKLDLTMSSVPSAQIVVVEDARSDPRTSDHVLVTGPLGMRFYVGVPLKRGDGSVIGTLCVMHFLPGTATQAEIENLEDLAALVVSQLELRQVGLRTTTEIETALPVPARSAEAGTA
;
A
#
# COMPACT_ATOMS: atom_id res chain seq x y z
N MET A 1 -16.98 -33.82 27.18
CA MET A 1 -16.15 -34.47 26.15
C MET A 1 -17.07 -34.96 25.03
N ALA A 2 -17.55 -34.06 24.17
CA ALA A 2 -18.25 -34.43 22.94
C ALA A 2 -17.26 -34.13 21.81
N GLY A 3 -16.71 -35.17 21.19
CA GLY A 3 -15.73 -35.03 20.12
C GLY A 3 -16.34 -34.33 18.91
N ALA A 4 -15.60 -33.38 18.34
CA ALA A 4 -15.88 -32.81 17.03
C ALA A 4 -16.00 -33.98 16.04
N ARG A 5 -17.21 -34.21 15.54
CA ARG A 5 -17.52 -35.34 14.66
C ARG A 5 -17.22 -34.89 13.23
N GLU A 6 -16.43 -35.68 12.50
CA GLU A 6 -16.11 -35.44 11.10
C GLU A 6 -17.39 -35.34 10.27
N VAL A 7 -17.59 -34.20 9.62
CA VAL A 7 -18.63 -34.04 8.60
C VAL A 7 -18.17 -34.85 7.38
N PRO A 8 -19.00 -35.75 6.83
CA PRO A 8 -18.58 -36.58 5.71
C PRO A 8 -18.16 -35.72 4.51
N VAL A 9 -16.96 -35.98 4.00
CA VAL A 9 -16.55 -35.64 2.63
C VAL A 9 -17.63 -36.22 1.69
N ASP A 10 -18.08 -35.47 0.69
CA ASP A 10 -19.21 -35.70 -0.23
C ASP A 10 -20.63 -35.32 0.26
N LYS A 11 -20.79 -34.71 1.45
CA LYS A 11 -22.10 -34.16 1.85
C LYS A 11 -22.49 -32.99 0.95
N VAL A 12 -23.74 -32.95 0.48
CA VAL A 12 -24.29 -31.84 -0.31
C VAL A 12 -25.14 -30.93 0.57
N LEU A 13 -24.67 -29.72 0.84
CA LEU A 13 -25.40 -28.71 1.61
C LEU A 13 -26.36 -27.93 0.70
N GLY A 14 -27.58 -27.71 1.21
CA GLY A 14 -28.62 -26.96 0.50
C GLY A 14 -29.00 -27.54 -0.87
N GLY A 15 -28.67 -28.83 -1.12
CA GLY A 15 -28.86 -29.47 -2.43
C GLY A 15 -28.01 -28.88 -3.57
N ARG A 16 -26.95 -28.11 -3.26
CA ARG A 16 -26.13 -27.41 -4.26
C ARG A 16 -24.62 -27.49 -4.03
N TYR A 17 -24.17 -27.44 -2.78
CA TYR A 17 -22.76 -27.31 -2.45
C TYR A 17 -22.21 -28.64 -1.93
N ARG A 18 -21.50 -29.39 -2.77
CA ARG A 18 -20.87 -30.65 -2.36
C ARG A 18 -19.55 -30.37 -1.66
N LEU A 19 -19.43 -30.78 -0.41
CA LEU A 19 -18.21 -30.65 0.38
C LEU A 19 -17.15 -31.65 -0.11
N ASP A 20 -15.94 -31.16 -0.35
CA ASP A 20 -14.78 -31.97 -0.72
C ASP A 20 -13.86 -32.11 0.51
N GLU A 21 -12.73 -31.43 0.57
CA GLU A 21 -11.77 -31.51 1.67
C GLU A 21 -11.89 -30.36 2.69
N ALA A 22 -11.56 -30.61 3.95
CA ALA A 22 -11.42 -29.56 4.95
C ALA A 22 -10.12 -28.78 4.69
N ILE A 23 -10.24 -27.47 4.46
CA ILE A 23 -9.11 -26.56 4.19
C ILE A 23 -8.76 -25.67 5.40
N GLY A 24 -9.62 -25.64 6.41
CA GLY A 24 -9.34 -24.96 7.67
C GLY A 24 -10.23 -25.47 8.80
N GLN A 25 -9.71 -25.57 10.01
CA GLN A 25 -10.47 -26.02 11.18
C GLN A 25 -10.22 -25.08 12.35
N GLY A 26 -11.30 -24.45 12.84
CA GLY A 26 -11.30 -23.61 14.03
C GLY A 26 -12.16 -24.19 15.14
N GLY A 27 -12.19 -23.52 16.30
CA GLY A 27 -12.99 -23.95 17.45
C GLY A 27 -14.51 -23.81 17.27
N MET A 28 -14.95 -22.93 16.36
CA MET A 28 -16.37 -22.61 16.13
C MET A 28 -16.90 -23.08 14.77
N ALA A 29 -16.00 -23.37 13.82
CA ALA A 29 -16.37 -23.72 12.46
C ALA A 29 -15.26 -24.52 11.77
N THR A 30 -15.64 -25.28 10.75
CA THR A 30 -14.73 -25.90 9.78
C THR A 30 -14.98 -25.28 8.41
N VAL A 31 -13.91 -24.95 7.69
CA VAL A 31 -13.94 -24.47 6.32
C VAL A 31 -13.59 -25.61 5.38
N PHE A 32 -14.45 -25.88 4.43
CA PHE A 32 -14.29 -26.90 3.40
C PHE A 32 -14.08 -26.26 2.04
N ARG A 33 -13.23 -26.85 1.21
CA ARG A 33 -13.37 -26.70 -0.24
C ARG A 33 -14.63 -27.45 -0.66
N ALA A 34 -15.40 -26.86 -1.56
CA ALA A 34 -16.63 -27.46 -2.04
C ALA A 34 -16.84 -27.13 -3.52
N ARG A 35 -17.64 -27.95 -4.19
CA ARG A 35 -18.11 -27.71 -5.55
C ARG A 35 -19.53 -27.15 -5.53
N ASP A 36 -19.71 -25.97 -6.12
CA ASP A 36 -21.04 -25.48 -6.50
C ASP A 36 -21.50 -26.28 -7.74
N GLU A 37 -22.41 -27.23 -7.54
CA GLU A 37 -22.83 -28.16 -8.60
C GLU A 37 -23.70 -27.49 -9.68
N VAL A 38 -24.31 -26.34 -9.36
CA VAL A 38 -25.14 -25.58 -10.30
C VAL A 38 -24.27 -24.74 -11.23
N LEU A 39 -23.29 -24.01 -10.66
CA LEU A 39 -22.40 -23.14 -11.45
C LEU A 39 -21.14 -23.84 -11.94
N GLY A 40 -20.83 -25.04 -11.43
CA GLY A 40 -19.64 -25.79 -11.79
C GLY A 40 -18.34 -25.09 -11.42
N ARG A 41 -18.26 -24.47 -10.24
CA ARG A 41 -17.06 -23.79 -9.74
C ARG A 41 -16.72 -24.22 -8.32
N ASP A 42 -15.47 -24.06 -7.94
CA ASP A 42 -15.02 -24.33 -6.58
C ASP A 42 -15.28 -23.12 -5.69
N VAL A 43 -15.71 -23.39 -4.46
CA VAL A 43 -16.04 -22.40 -3.43
C VAL A 43 -15.48 -22.85 -2.09
N ALA A 44 -15.33 -21.92 -1.16
CA ALA A 44 -15.07 -22.24 0.24
C ALA A 44 -16.40 -22.22 1.01
N VAL A 45 -16.63 -23.23 1.85
CA VAL A 45 -17.83 -23.34 2.68
C VAL A 45 -17.44 -23.40 4.15
N LYS A 46 -17.78 -22.37 4.90
CA LYS A 46 -17.58 -22.30 6.35
C LYS A 46 -18.82 -22.85 7.06
N LEU A 47 -18.68 -24.00 7.70
CA LEU A 47 -19.74 -24.70 8.42
C LEU A 47 -19.53 -24.57 9.93
N PHE A 48 -20.53 -24.03 10.63
CA PHE A 48 -20.47 -23.78 12.07
C PHE A 48 -20.77 -25.04 12.87
N HIS A 49 -20.02 -25.26 13.96
CA HIS A 49 -20.16 -26.47 14.79
C HIS A 49 -21.37 -26.45 15.72
N ASN A 50 -21.80 -25.25 16.14
CA ASN A 50 -22.91 -25.06 17.05
C ASN A 50 -23.62 -23.75 16.72
N SER A 51 -24.82 -23.85 16.12
CA SER A 51 -25.71 -22.71 15.94
C SER A 51 -27.06 -23.04 16.55
N ALA A 52 -27.24 -22.72 17.84
CA ALA A 52 -28.59 -22.56 18.37
C ALA A 52 -29.13 -21.26 17.75
N VAL A 53 -29.91 -21.38 16.67
CA VAL A 53 -30.34 -20.24 15.85
C VAL A 53 -31.61 -19.62 16.46
N GLU A 54 -31.54 -18.37 16.88
CA GLU A 54 -32.73 -17.51 17.02
C GLU A 54 -33.01 -16.85 15.66
N ALA A 55 -34.13 -17.26 15.05
CA ALA A 55 -34.55 -16.82 13.72
C ALA A 55 -35.21 -15.43 13.79
N GLY A 56 -34.59 -14.40 13.20
CA GLY A 56 -35.23 -13.10 12.98
C GLY A 56 -34.29 -11.91 12.81
N ARG A 57 -33.18 -11.84 13.56
CA ARG A 57 -32.21 -10.73 13.46
C ARG A 57 -31.12 -10.95 12.40
N GLN A 58 -30.90 -12.21 12.04
CA GLN A 58 -29.76 -12.65 11.22
C GLN A 58 -29.91 -12.36 9.71
N GLU A 59 -31.14 -12.27 9.20
CA GLU A 59 -31.41 -12.04 7.77
C GLU A 59 -30.96 -10.63 7.33
N GLY A 60 -31.15 -9.61 8.18
CA GLY A 60 -30.72 -8.24 7.89
C GLY A 60 -29.19 -8.08 7.85
N GLU A 61 -28.46 -8.78 8.71
CA GLU A 61 -26.99 -8.73 8.77
C GLU A 61 -26.35 -9.50 7.62
N LEU A 62 -26.90 -10.67 7.27
CA LEU A 62 -26.50 -11.43 6.08
C LEU A 62 -26.73 -10.64 4.79
N ALA A 63 -27.80 -9.85 4.71
CA ALA A 63 -28.07 -8.98 3.57
C ALA A 63 -27.06 -7.83 3.45
N VAL A 64 -26.58 -7.27 4.56
CA VAL A 64 -25.50 -6.27 4.54
C VAL A 64 -24.20 -6.91 4.05
N LEU A 65 -23.85 -8.09 4.60
CA LEU A 65 -22.61 -8.79 4.25
C LEU A 65 -22.58 -9.28 2.79
N SER A 66 -23.71 -9.73 2.24
CA SER A 66 -23.81 -10.17 0.85
C SER A 66 -23.74 -9.03 -0.17
N GLY A 67 -24.04 -7.80 0.27
CA GLY A 67 -23.90 -6.59 -0.54
C GLY A 67 -22.46 -6.03 -0.61
N LEU A 68 -21.54 -6.54 0.22
CA LEU A 68 -20.15 -6.07 0.23
C LEU A 68 -19.39 -6.69 -0.96
N ASP A 69 -18.90 -5.81 -1.85
CA ASP A 69 -18.05 -6.18 -2.98
C ASP A 69 -16.84 -5.26 -3.03
N HIS A 70 -15.68 -5.80 -2.66
CA HIS A 70 -14.42 -5.06 -2.64
C HIS A 70 -13.25 -5.99 -2.95
N HIS A 71 -12.28 -5.46 -3.69
CA HIS A 71 -11.15 -6.24 -4.19
C HIS A 71 -10.28 -6.85 -3.08
N ALA A 72 -10.21 -6.21 -1.91
CA ALA A 72 -9.49 -6.67 -0.73
C ALA A 72 -10.38 -7.43 0.29
N LEU A 73 -11.59 -7.84 -0.11
CA LEU A 73 -12.46 -8.72 0.67
C LEU A 73 -12.61 -10.09 -0.02
N VAL A 74 -12.83 -11.12 0.79
CA VAL A 74 -13.34 -12.40 0.30
C VAL A 74 -14.85 -12.26 0.09
N GLN A 75 -15.30 -12.48 -1.14
CA GLN A 75 -16.70 -12.29 -1.49
C GLN A 75 -17.57 -13.39 -0.87
N LEU A 76 -18.66 -12.99 -0.20
CA LEU A 76 -19.72 -13.89 0.23
C LEU A 76 -20.64 -14.18 -0.97
N HIS A 77 -20.82 -15.44 -1.32
CA HIS A 77 -21.68 -15.86 -2.42
C HIS A 77 -23.07 -16.27 -1.97
N ASP A 78 -23.17 -16.94 -0.82
CA ASP A 78 -24.43 -17.50 -0.32
C ASP A 78 -24.35 -17.79 1.18
N ALA A 79 -25.51 -18.03 1.79
CA ALA A 79 -25.62 -18.47 3.17
C ALA A 79 -26.85 -19.36 3.35
N GLY A 80 -26.75 -20.34 4.23
CA GLY A 80 -27.88 -21.23 4.49
C GLY A 80 -27.82 -21.95 5.82
N LEU A 81 -28.86 -22.73 6.06
CA LEU A 81 -28.96 -23.68 7.16
C LEU A 81 -29.02 -25.08 6.57
N ASP A 82 -28.31 -26.01 7.19
CA ASP A 82 -28.36 -27.42 6.84
C ASP A 82 -28.70 -28.23 8.09
N THR A 83 -29.71 -29.09 7.99
CA THR A 83 -30.12 -29.93 9.11
C THR A 83 -29.39 -31.26 9.03
N ASP A 84 -28.66 -31.63 10.09
CA ASP A 84 -28.03 -32.93 10.20
C ASP A 84 -29.05 -34.07 10.42
N ASP A 85 -28.60 -35.32 10.29
CA ASP A 85 -29.45 -36.51 10.48
C ASP A 85 -30.07 -36.63 11.88
N TYR A 86 -29.59 -35.82 12.83
CA TYR A 86 -30.09 -35.74 14.21
C TYR A 86 -31.07 -34.58 14.42
N GLY A 87 -31.46 -33.87 13.35
CA GLY A 87 -32.42 -32.77 13.39
C GLY A 87 -31.83 -31.44 13.86
N ARG A 88 -30.50 -31.31 13.94
CA ARG A 88 -29.84 -30.05 14.35
C ARG A 88 -29.50 -29.23 13.12
N SER A 89 -29.85 -27.95 13.14
CA SER A 89 -29.54 -27.03 12.04
C SER A 89 -28.19 -26.36 12.28
N HIS A 90 -27.30 -26.52 11.31
CA HIS A 90 -25.98 -25.92 11.25
C HIS A 90 -25.97 -24.84 10.19
N ARG A 91 -25.53 -23.64 10.56
CA ARG A 91 -25.31 -22.57 9.60
C ARG A 91 -24.10 -22.86 8.72
N TYR A 92 -24.20 -22.50 7.46
CA TYR A 92 -23.05 -22.44 6.56
C TYR A 92 -23.01 -21.12 5.78
N LEU A 93 -21.79 -20.68 5.46
CA LEU A 93 -21.52 -19.54 4.58
C LEU A 93 -20.72 -20.05 3.37
N VAL A 94 -21.13 -19.63 2.18
CA VAL A 94 -20.43 -19.94 0.93
C VAL A 94 -19.69 -18.69 0.48
N MET A 95 -18.39 -18.80 0.27
CA MET A 95 -17.51 -17.69 -0.07
C MET A 95 -16.62 -18.03 -1.26
N ALA A 96 -16.06 -17.01 -1.89
CA ALA A 96 -15.06 -17.19 -2.93
C ALA A 96 -13.88 -17.99 -2.39
N LEU A 97 -13.50 -19.06 -3.09
CA LEU A 97 -12.29 -19.81 -2.77
C LEU A 97 -11.08 -18.97 -3.19
N VAL A 98 -10.24 -18.58 -2.22
CA VAL A 98 -8.99 -17.88 -2.48
C VAL A 98 -7.86 -18.90 -2.57
N ASN A 99 -7.13 -18.87 -3.67
CA ASN A 99 -5.91 -19.65 -3.83
C ASN A 99 -4.75 -18.90 -3.17
N GLY A 100 -4.06 -19.57 -2.25
CA GLY A 100 -2.91 -19.03 -1.52
C GLY A 100 -2.95 -19.35 -0.03
N SER A 101 -1.92 -18.93 0.71
CA SER A 101 -1.83 -19.13 2.16
C SER A 101 -2.41 -17.94 2.93
N ASP A 102 -2.77 -18.16 4.18
CA ASP A 102 -3.03 -17.05 5.10
C ASP A 102 -1.72 -16.36 5.56
N LEU A 103 -1.84 -15.15 6.11
CA LEU A 103 -0.70 -14.35 6.55
C LEU A 103 0.03 -15.00 7.74
N HIS A 104 -0.67 -15.74 8.60
CA HIS A 104 -0.04 -16.48 9.70
C HIS A 104 0.97 -17.52 9.19
N GLN A 105 0.56 -18.30 8.19
CA GLN A 105 1.45 -19.25 7.51
C GLN A 105 2.61 -18.52 6.82
N ARG A 106 2.35 -17.36 6.20
CA ARG A 106 3.39 -16.57 5.53
C ARG A 106 4.44 -16.03 6.51
N ILE A 107 4.03 -15.55 7.69
CA ILE A 107 4.95 -15.06 8.74
C ILE A 107 5.82 -16.20 9.25
N LYS A 108 5.23 -17.39 9.45
CA LYS A 108 5.97 -18.59 9.86
C LYS A 108 6.96 -19.10 8.82
N ALA A 109 6.68 -18.89 7.54
CA ALA A 109 7.58 -19.29 6.45
C ALA A 109 8.88 -18.47 6.41
N GLY A 110 8.90 -17.28 7.03
CA GLY A 110 10.07 -16.42 7.11
C GLY A 110 9.72 -14.94 7.02
N PRO A 111 10.72 -14.06 7.16
CA PRO A 111 10.49 -12.62 7.17
C PRO A 111 9.84 -12.11 5.88
N LEU A 112 9.11 -11.02 6.02
CA LEU A 112 8.54 -10.23 4.92
C LEU A 112 9.40 -8.97 4.74
N SER A 113 9.59 -8.53 3.50
CA SER A 113 10.20 -7.21 3.24
C SER A 113 9.26 -6.11 3.72
N ALA A 114 9.80 -4.98 4.16
CA ALA A 114 8.99 -3.84 4.60
C ALA A 114 7.99 -3.40 3.52
N ARG A 115 8.39 -3.47 2.24
CA ARG A 115 7.51 -3.21 1.10
C ARG A 115 6.30 -4.16 1.06
N HIS A 116 6.50 -5.47 1.19
CA HIS A 116 5.39 -6.42 1.19
C HIS A 116 4.46 -6.19 2.39
N ILE A 117 5.01 -5.83 3.56
CA ILE A 117 4.22 -5.49 4.75
C ILE A 117 3.39 -4.23 4.49
N ALA A 118 3.97 -3.20 3.84
CA ALA A 118 3.26 -2.00 3.43
C ALA A 118 2.12 -2.29 2.45
N GLU A 119 2.37 -3.13 1.44
CA GLU A 119 1.37 -3.51 0.44
C GLU A 119 0.21 -4.29 1.06
N ILE A 120 0.49 -5.21 1.99
CA ILE A 120 -0.53 -5.92 2.78
C ILE A 120 -1.34 -4.93 3.62
N GLY A 121 -0.66 -4.04 4.34
CA GLY A 121 -1.32 -3.02 5.17
C GLY A 121 -2.24 -2.13 4.34
N TYR A 122 -1.78 -1.67 3.17
CA TYR A 122 -2.55 -0.83 2.26
C TYR A 122 -3.82 -1.54 1.76
N ASP A 123 -3.70 -2.77 1.23
CA ASP A 123 -4.85 -3.55 0.76
C ASP A 123 -5.87 -3.75 1.91
N LEU A 124 -5.41 -4.02 3.15
CA LEU A 124 -6.27 -4.17 4.32
C LEU A 124 -6.90 -2.86 4.79
N ALA A 125 -6.20 -1.73 4.70
CA ALA A 125 -6.77 -0.42 5.03
C ALA A 125 -7.89 -0.03 4.06
N GLU A 126 -7.74 -0.32 2.76
CA GLU A 126 -8.82 -0.14 1.78
C GLU A 126 -10.03 -1.02 2.12
N ALA A 127 -9.81 -2.27 2.52
CA ALA A 127 -10.87 -3.16 2.99
C ALA A 127 -11.59 -2.62 4.24
N LEU A 128 -10.84 -2.16 5.24
CA LEU A 128 -11.39 -1.60 6.48
C LEU A 128 -12.21 -0.33 6.21
N ASP A 129 -11.68 0.59 5.41
CA ASP A 129 -12.41 1.82 5.06
C ASP A 129 -13.75 1.50 4.37
N TYR A 130 -13.73 0.53 3.43
CA TYR A 130 -14.93 0.08 2.74
C TYR A 130 -15.97 -0.53 3.70
N ILE A 131 -15.61 -1.49 4.56
CA ILE A 131 -16.59 -2.11 5.48
C ILE A 131 -17.09 -1.12 6.54
N HIS A 132 -16.21 -0.25 7.05
CA HIS A 132 -16.58 0.77 8.01
C HIS A 132 -17.59 1.74 7.37
N ALA A 133 -17.52 2.00 6.05
CA ALA A 133 -18.41 2.94 5.37
C ALA A 133 -19.83 2.39 5.27
N HIS A 134 -19.95 1.06 5.35
CA HIS A 134 -21.19 0.31 5.40
C HIS A 134 -21.61 -0.02 6.85
N ASN A 135 -21.03 0.64 7.85
CA ASN A 135 -21.30 0.44 9.28
C ASN A 135 -20.99 -0.99 9.80
N VAL A 136 -20.07 -1.69 9.13
CA VAL A 136 -19.60 -3.01 9.56
C VAL A 136 -18.23 -2.85 10.22
N VAL A 137 -18.02 -3.50 11.37
CA VAL A 137 -16.72 -3.57 12.08
C VAL A 137 -16.29 -5.03 12.11
N HIS A 138 -15.02 -5.31 11.80
CA HIS A 138 -14.50 -6.67 11.67
C HIS A 138 -14.42 -7.40 13.02
N ARG A 139 -13.84 -6.76 14.04
CA ARG A 139 -13.69 -7.21 15.45
C ARG A 139 -12.78 -8.41 15.70
N ASP A 140 -12.48 -9.23 14.70
CA ASP A 140 -11.56 -10.38 14.79
C ASP A 140 -10.41 -10.31 13.76
N LEU A 141 -9.78 -9.14 13.58
CA LEU A 141 -8.68 -9.01 12.64
C LEU A 141 -7.40 -9.63 13.22
N LYS A 142 -6.85 -10.62 12.51
CA LYS A 142 -5.62 -11.37 12.87
C LYS A 142 -4.99 -12.00 11.63
N PRO A 143 -3.73 -12.47 11.67
CA PRO A 143 -3.04 -12.97 10.48
C PRO A 143 -3.74 -14.18 9.83
N SER A 144 -4.40 -15.06 10.59
CA SER A 144 -5.15 -16.19 10.01
C SER A 144 -6.38 -15.78 9.19
N ASN A 145 -6.86 -14.53 9.36
CA ASN A 145 -8.02 -13.99 8.65
C ASN A 145 -7.60 -13.10 7.46
N VAL A 146 -6.31 -13.04 7.15
CA VAL A 146 -5.76 -12.33 5.99
C VAL A 146 -5.25 -13.36 4.99
N LEU A 147 -5.93 -13.51 3.86
CA LEU A 147 -5.55 -14.43 2.79
C LEU A 147 -4.65 -13.70 1.79
N LEU A 148 -3.54 -14.32 1.40
CA LEU A 148 -2.64 -13.80 0.38
C LEU A 148 -2.95 -14.49 -0.95
N VAL A 149 -3.49 -13.75 -1.91
CA VAL A 149 -3.90 -14.29 -3.20
C VAL A 149 -2.67 -14.62 -4.05
N ASP A 150 -2.59 -15.87 -4.47
CA ASP A 150 -1.68 -16.34 -5.51
C ASP A 150 -2.45 -16.46 -6.84
N TYR A 151 -2.11 -15.60 -7.80
CA TYR A 151 -2.71 -15.59 -9.13
C TYR A 151 -2.07 -16.60 -10.09
N GLY A 152 -0.94 -17.24 -9.71
CA GLY A 152 -0.26 -18.24 -10.53
C GLY A 152 0.33 -17.73 -11.85
N ASP A 153 0.22 -16.43 -12.13
CA ASP A 153 0.66 -15.76 -13.35
C ASP A 153 2.06 -15.13 -13.22
N GLY A 154 2.71 -15.32 -12.07
CA GLY A 154 4.00 -14.69 -11.76
C GLY A 154 3.89 -13.20 -11.43
N SER A 155 2.69 -12.68 -11.12
CA SER A 155 2.50 -11.33 -10.59
C SER A 155 3.45 -11.06 -9.42
N THR A 156 4.15 -9.93 -9.48
CA THR A 156 5.21 -9.56 -8.55
C THR A 156 4.71 -9.29 -7.13
N ARG A 157 3.39 -9.03 -6.93
CA ARG A 157 2.80 -8.91 -5.59
C ARG A 157 1.62 -9.83 -5.34
N ALA A 158 1.64 -10.48 -4.18
CA ALA A 158 0.47 -11.14 -3.61
C ALA A 158 -0.47 -10.07 -3.05
N ARG A 159 -1.77 -10.16 -3.38
CA ARG A 159 -2.79 -9.24 -2.85
C ARG A 159 -3.32 -9.77 -1.53
N ALA A 160 -3.55 -8.89 -0.56
CA ALA A 160 -4.21 -9.28 0.68
C ALA A 160 -5.74 -9.20 0.52
N LYS A 161 -6.44 -10.23 1.00
CA LYS A 161 -7.89 -10.26 1.12
C LYS A 161 -8.26 -10.56 2.56
N LEU A 162 -9.15 -9.76 3.11
CA LEU A 162 -9.72 -9.98 4.43
C LEU A 162 -10.88 -10.98 4.33
N THR A 163 -10.85 -12.00 5.17
CA THR A 163 -11.92 -13.00 5.32
C THR A 163 -12.49 -12.96 6.74
N ASP A 164 -13.56 -13.71 6.98
CA ASP A 164 -14.16 -13.87 8.31
C ASP A 164 -14.66 -12.57 8.95
N PHE A 165 -14.90 -11.54 8.14
CA PHE A 165 -15.54 -10.31 8.56
C PHE A 165 -17.00 -10.58 8.96
N GLY A 166 -17.34 -10.27 10.21
CA GLY A 166 -18.75 -10.26 10.65
C GLY A 166 -19.39 -11.63 10.88
N VAL A 167 -18.63 -12.65 11.30
CA VAL A 167 -19.24 -13.84 11.94
C VAL A 167 -19.77 -13.53 13.36
N ALA A 168 -19.48 -12.35 13.90
CA ALA A 168 -20.18 -11.81 15.05
C ALA A 168 -21.60 -11.37 14.64
N LEU A 169 -22.47 -12.37 14.47
CA LEU A 169 -23.87 -12.26 14.86
C LEU A 169 -23.91 -11.45 16.15
N ALA A 170 -24.72 -10.40 16.18
CA ALA A 170 -24.71 -9.37 17.23
C ALA A 170 -24.87 -9.86 18.69
N GLU A 171 -25.05 -11.17 18.93
CA GLU A 171 -25.18 -11.82 20.24
C GLU A 171 -23.97 -12.69 20.63
N ASP A 172 -23.03 -12.95 19.71
CA ASP A 172 -21.85 -13.75 20.02
C ASP A 172 -20.77 -12.96 20.77
N MET A 173 -20.93 -11.66 21.02
CA MET A 173 -19.99 -10.91 21.88
C MET A 173 -20.05 -11.36 23.34
N GLU A 174 -21.24 -11.66 23.87
CA GLU A 174 -21.39 -12.23 25.23
C GLU A 174 -20.89 -13.69 25.27
N ARG A 175 -21.06 -14.46 24.19
CA ARG A 175 -20.52 -15.82 24.10
C ARG A 175 -19.03 -15.88 23.82
N MET A 176 -18.44 -15.00 23.03
CA MET A 176 -16.98 -14.98 22.78
C MET A 176 -16.20 -14.57 24.03
N THR A 177 -16.79 -13.71 24.87
CA THR A 177 -16.25 -13.38 26.20
C THR A 177 -16.51 -14.48 27.23
N ALA A 178 -17.65 -15.19 27.17
CA ALA A 178 -18.00 -16.28 28.09
C ALA A 178 -17.42 -17.67 27.74
N GLU A 179 -17.21 -17.98 26.46
CA GLU A 179 -16.65 -19.23 25.94
C GLU A 179 -15.15 -19.11 25.59
N GLY A 180 -14.58 -17.92 25.77
CA GLY A 180 -13.15 -17.65 25.70
C GLY A 180 -12.67 -17.47 24.26
N ALA A 181 -12.13 -16.28 23.97
CA ALA A 181 -11.19 -16.13 22.87
C ALA A 181 -10.15 -17.25 22.98
N THR A 182 -9.92 -18.00 21.90
CA THR A 182 -8.80 -18.95 21.88
C THR A 182 -7.51 -18.18 22.18
N THR A 183 -6.58 -18.79 22.92
CA THR A 183 -5.35 -18.15 23.41
C THR A 183 -4.62 -17.32 22.34
N GLY A 184 -4.64 -17.75 21.07
CA GLY A 184 -4.02 -17.03 19.96
C GLY A 184 -4.83 -15.84 19.41
N THR A 185 -6.16 -15.84 19.49
CA THR A 185 -7.01 -14.73 19.02
C THR A 185 -6.96 -13.54 19.97
N ALA A 186 -6.80 -13.81 21.27
CA ALA A 186 -6.74 -12.77 22.29
C ALA A 186 -5.60 -11.77 22.05
N GLY A 187 -4.49 -12.19 21.40
CA GLY A 187 -3.32 -11.36 21.15
C GLY A 187 -3.55 -10.08 20.34
N TYR A 188 -4.63 -10.00 19.56
CA TYR A 188 -4.92 -8.87 18.65
C TYR A 188 -6.09 -7.99 19.11
N LEU A 189 -6.73 -8.33 20.22
CA LEU A 189 -7.85 -7.58 20.78
C LEU A 189 -7.43 -6.15 21.16
N SER A 190 -8.29 -5.17 20.91
CA SER A 190 -8.05 -3.78 21.31
C SER A 190 -8.24 -3.55 22.82
N PRO A 191 -7.73 -2.44 23.38
CA PRO A 191 -7.95 -2.07 24.78
C PRO A 191 -9.44 -1.92 25.14
N GLU A 192 -10.25 -1.35 24.24
CA GLU A 192 -11.69 -1.23 24.42
C GLU A 192 -12.40 -2.58 24.40
N GLN A 193 -11.98 -3.53 23.55
CA GLN A 193 -12.47 -4.92 23.60
C GLN A 193 -12.07 -5.61 24.90
N ALA A 194 -10.82 -5.44 25.35
CA ALA A 194 -10.30 -6.03 26.58
C ALA A 194 -11.01 -5.51 27.84
N SER A 195 -11.48 -4.27 27.81
CA SER A 195 -12.16 -3.62 28.94
C SER A 195 -13.69 -3.68 28.85
N GLY A 196 -14.25 -4.32 27.81
CA GLY A 196 -15.69 -4.40 27.60
C GLY A 196 -16.35 -3.04 27.30
N ARG A 197 -15.58 -2.07 26.81
CA ARG A 197 -16.10 -0.76 26.37
C ARG A 197 -16.76 -0.88 25.00
N PRO A 198 -17.56 0.12 24.57
CA PRO A 198 -18.14 0.14 23.24
C PRO A 198 -17.07 -0.06 22.15
N VAL A 199 -17.30 -1.05 21.28
CA VAL A 199 -16.40 -1.43 20.19
C VAL A 199 -16.87 -0.77 18.90
N GLY A 200 -15.97 -0.07 18.22
CA GLY A 200 -16.23 0.64 16.97
C GLY A 200 -15.12 0.44 15.93
N PRO A 201 -15.21 1.12 14.78
CA PRO A 201 -14.21 1.08 13.71
C PRO A 201 -12.73 1.19 14.17
N PRO A 202 -12.36 2.03 15.16
CA PRO A 202 -10.97 2.12 15.61
C PRO A 202 -10.38 0.82 16.16
N THR A 203 -11.22 -0.14 16.58
CA THR A 203 -10.78 -1.45 17.05
C THR A 203 -10.03 -2.20 15.96
N ASP A 204 -10.52 -2.18 14.72
CA ASP A 204 -9.87 -2.90 13.62
C ASP A 204 -8.53 -2.27 13.25
N VAL A 205 -8.38 -0.94 13.40
CA VAL A 205 -7.12 -0.23 13.17
C VAL A 205 -6.06 -0.68 14.19
N TYR A 206 -6.44 -0.84 15.45
CA TYR A 206 -5.55 -1.35 16.49
C TYR A 206 -5.08 -2.77 16.17
N SER A 207 -6.02 -3.66 15.84
CA SER A 207 -5.70 -5.02 15.45
C SER A 207 -4.82 -5.08 14.20
N LEU A 208 -5.05 -4.21 13.21
CA LEU A 208 -4.21 -4.11 12.02
C LEU A 208 -2.78 -3.68 12.39
N GLY A 209 -2.63 -2.71 13.30
CA GLY A 209 -1.33 -2.28 13.80
C GLY A 209 -0.55 -3.43 14.43
N LEU A 210 -1.22 -4.28 15.22
CA LEU A 210 -0.60 -5.48 15.80
C LEU A 210 -0.26 -6.54 14.75
N VAL A 211 -1.11 -6.74 13.74
CA VAL A 211 -0.82 -7.65 12.61
C VAL A 211 0.43 -7.20 11.85
N LEU A 212 0.56 -5.90 11.55
CA LEU A 212 1.72 -5.36 10.84
C LEU A 212 2.98 -5.42 11.71
N LEU A 213 2.87 -5.15 13.02
CA LEU A 213 3.97 -5.32 13.97
C LEU A 213 4.49 -6.77 13.98
N GLU A 214 3.60 -7.76 14.04
CA GLU A 214 3.98 -9.17 13.99
C GLU A 214 4.64 -9.54 12.65
N CYS A 215 4.26 -8.92 11.53
CA CYS A 215 4.96 -9.15 10.26
C CYS A 215 6.44 -8.75 10.32
N PHE A 216 6.77 -7.68 11.08
CA PHE A 216 8.14 -7.24 11.28
C PHE A 216 8.89 -8.07 12.32
N THR A 217 8.25 -8.34 13.46
CA THR A 217 8.91 -8.98 14.60
C THR A 217 8.91 -10.50 14.49
N GLN A 218 7.95 -11.09 13.74
CA GLN A 218 7.62 -12.51 13.72
C GLN A 218 7.19 -13.08 15.09
N HIS A 219 6.86 -12.21 16.05
CA HIS A 219 6.46 -12.58 17.39
C HIS A 219 5.16 -11.88 17.78
N LEU A 220 4.28 -12.60 18.46
CA LEU A 220 3.05 -12.04 19.00
C LEU A 220 3.35 -11.11 20.18
N GLU A 221 3.03 -9.83 20.04
CA GLU A 221 3.36 -8.78 21.02
C GLU A 221 2.74 -9.01 22.41
N PHE A 222 1.45 -9.35 22.43
CA PHE A 222 0.71 -9.66 23.66
C PHE A 222 0.43 -11.16 23.73
N ALA A 223 1.49 -11.96 23.83
CA ALA A 223 1.37 -13.40 24.05
C ALA A 223 0.83 -13.74 25.45
N GLY A 224 0.41 -15.00 25.63
CA GLY A 224 -0.09 -15.54 26.90
C GLY A 224 -1.57 -15.89 26.86
N SER A 225 -2.13 -16.17 28.02
CA SER A 225 -3.57 -16.41 28.18
C SER A 225 -4.39 -15.17 27.81
N VAL A 226 -5.70 -15.37 27.61
CA VAL A 226 -6.64 -14.28 27.30
C VAL A 226 -6.54 -13.15 28.34
N VAL A 227 -6.46 -13.51 29.61
CA VAL A 227 -6.39 -12.55 30.72
C VAL A 227 -5.05 -11.82 30.74
N GLU A 228 -3.93 -12.54 30.57
CA GLU A 228 -2.59 -11.92 30.54
C GLU A 228 -2.46 -10.93 29.38
N SER A 229 -2.89 -11.34 28.20
CA SER A 229 -2.86 -10.51 26.99
C SER A 229 -3.76 -9.28 27.15
N ALA A 230 -4.97 -9.44 27.70
CA ALA A 230 -5.90 -8.34 27.97
C ALA A 230 -5.35 -7.35 29.00
N MET A 231 -4.75 -7.83 30.10
CA MET A 231 -4.16 -6.98 31.12
C MET A 231 -2.92 -6.23 30.60
N ALA A 232 -2.08 -6.88 29.79
CA ALA A 232 -0.87 -6.27 29.24
C ALA A 232 -1.18 -5.03 28.41
N ARG A 233 -2.12 -5.09 27.46
CA ARG A 233 -2.43 -3.93 26.59
C ARG A 233 -3.15 -2.79 27.29
N LEU A 234 -3.79 -3.07 28.43
CA LEU A 234 -4.38 -2.04 29.30
C LEU A 234 -3.32 -1.28 30.11
N THR A 235 -2.11 -1.84 30.26
CA THR A 235 -1.07 -1.33 31.16
C THR A 235 0.17 -0.82 30.45
N ARG A 236 0.45 -1.29 29.22
CA ARG A 236 1.59 -0.84 28.41
C ARG A 236 1.24 -0.73 26.94
N ASP A 237 2.01 0.08 26.22
CA ASP A 237 1.94 0.16 24.76
C ASP A 237 2.73 -1.02 24.14
N PRO A 238 2.46 -1.38 22.88
CA PRO A 238 3.26 -2.34 22.12
C PRO A 238 4.74 -1.93 22.04
N LEU A 239 5.64 -2.92 22.07
CA LEU A 239 7.05 -2.68 21.85
C LEU A 239 7.35 -2.59 20.36
N ILE A 240 7.50 -1.37 19.86
CA ILE A 240 7.88 -1.12 18.47
C ILE A 240 9.41 -1.07 18.38
N PRO A 241 10.04 -1.90 17.53
CA PRO A 241 11.50 -1.94 17.45
C PRO A 241 12.11 -0.62 16.95
N GLU A 242 13.11 -0.11 17.66
CA GLU A 242 13.80 1.16 17.34
C GLU A 242 14.59 1.12 16.03
N ASN A 243 14.93 -0.08 15.54
CA ASN A 243 15.59 -0.27 14.25
C ASN A 243 14.61 -0.19 13.08
N LEU A 244 13.30 -0.09 13.34
CA LEU A 244 12.35 0.18 12.27
C LEU A 244 12.53 1.62 11.76
N PRO A 245 12.24 1.86 10.49
CA PRO A 245 12.15 3.20 9.92
C PRO A 245 11.21 4.12 10.70
N GLU A 246 11.54 5.41 10.81
CA GLU A 246 10.77 6.36 11.62
C GLU A 246 9.28 6.40 11.24
N HIS A 247 8.95 6.38 9.94
CA HIS A 247 7.56 6.35 9.50
C HIS A 247 6.81 5.08 9.91
N TRP A 248 7.48 3.93 10.01
CA TRP A 248 6.87 2.71 10.55
C TRP A 248 6.66 2.82 12.05
N GLN A 249 7.61 3.41 12.78
CA GLN A 249 7.47 3.63 14.21
C GLN A 249 6.27 4.54 14.50
N GLN A 250 6.18 5.67 13.80
CA GLN A 250 5.07 6.62 13.93
C GLN A 250 3.72 5.99 13.57
N LEU A 251 3.65 5.28 12.43
CA LEU A 251 2.41 4.64 11.98
C LEU A 251 1.94 3.55 12.96
N LEU A 252 2.83 2.63 13.35
CA LEU A 252 2.48 1.55 14.27
C LEU A 252 2.07 2.11 15.65
N ALA A 253 2.75 3.15 16.14
CA ALA A 253 2.39 3.81 17.39
C ALA A 253 1.01 4.47 17.31
N ALA A 254 0.71 5.17 16.20
CA ALA A 254 -0.59 5.80 15.99
C ALA A 254 -1.72 4.76 15.87
N MET A 255 -1.52 3.70 15.09
CA MET A 255 -2.51 2.63 14.93
C MET A 255 -2.79 1.90 16.24
N THR A 256 -1.76 1.71 17.06
CA THR A 256 -1.85 0.97 18.33
C THR A 256 -2.02 1.87 19.56
N ALA A 257 -2.46 3.12 19.37
CA ALA A 257 -2.76 4.02 20.47
C ALA A 257 -3.86 3.43 21.38
N ARG A 258 -3.66 3.49 22.71
CA ARG A 258 -4.66 3.02 23.68
C ARG A 258 -5.98 3.78 23.58
N ASP A 259 -5.90 5.07 23.32
CA ASP A 259 -7.06 5.91 23.02
C ASP A 259 -7.56 5.64 21.59
N PRO A 260 -8.79 5.13 21.39
CA PRO A 260 -9.33 4.90 20.06
C PRO A 260 -9.44 6.15 19.20
N ASP A 261 -9.61 7.34 19.79
CA ASP A 261 -9.77 8.60 19.05
C ASP A 261 -8.44 9.14 18.52
N ALA A 262 -7.30 8.62 19.00
CA ALA A 262 -5.97 8.98 18.54
C ALA A 262 -5.49 8.16 17.34
N ARG A 263 -6.28 7.19 16.87
CA ARG A 263 -5.90 6.27 15.78
C ARG A 263 -6.27 6.88 14.42
N PRO A 264 -5.45 6.68 13.37
CA PRO A 264 -5.80 7.14 12.03
C PRO A 264 -6.98 6.35 11.50
N MET A 265 -7.96 7.04 10.92
CA MET A 265 -9.22 6.43 10.49
C MET A 265 -9.47 6.63 9.00
N ARG A 266 -10.21 5.71 8.38
CA ARG A 266 -10.76 5.92 7.03
C ARG A 266 -9.66 6.22 5.99
N HIS A 267 -9.93 7.18 5.12
CA HIS A 267 -9.01 7.73 4.12
C HIS A 267 -7.66 8.16 4.70
N GLU A 268 -7.57 8.58 5.96
CA GLU A 268 -6.29 8.94 6.59
C GLU A 268 -5.39 7.71 6.73
N LEU A 269 -5.92 6.60 7.23
CA LEU A 269 -5.19 5.34 7.35
C LEU A 269 -4.73 4.83 5.97
N VAL A 270 -5.62 4.89 4.98
CA VAL A 270 -5.31 4.50 3.59
C VAL A 270 -4.20 5.38 3.02
N ALA A 271 -4.26 6.69 3.23
CA ALA A 271 -3.23 7.63 2.75
C ALA A 271 -1.88 7.38 3.42
N LEU A 272 -1.84 7.19 4.75
CA LEU A 272 -0.62 6.89 5.49
C LEU A 272 0.04 5.60 4.99
N LEU A 273 -0.73 4.51 4.85
CA LEU A 273 -0.19 3.25 4.34
C LEU A 273 0.24 3.34 2.87
N LYS A 274 -0.45 4.13 2.06
CA LYS A 274 -0.01 4.42 0.68
C LYS A 274 1.33 5.14 0.64
N MET A 275 1.52 6.13 1.52
CA MET A 275 2.80 6.83 1.67
C MET A 275 3.91 5.88 2.10
N VAL A 276 3.63 4.96 3.01
CA VAL A 276 4.60 3.93 3.42
C VAL A 276 4.94 2.99 2.26
N VAL A 277 3.97 2.53 1.46
CA VAL A 277 4.24 1.74 0.24
C VAL A 277 5.20 2.48 -0.70
N ILE A 278 4.97 3.79 -0.89
CA ILE A 278 5.83 4.64 -1.73
C ILE A 278 7.24 4.76 -1.12
N ALA A 279 7.35 5.00 0.19
CA ALA A 279 8.63 5.11 0.89
C ALA A 279 9.43 3.80 0.85
N GLU A 280 8.80 2.65 1.02
CA GLU A 280 9.48 1.35 0.90
C GLU A 280 9.89 1.03 -0.53
N SER A 281 9.06 1.42 -1.50
CA SER A 281 9.41 1.31 -2.91
C SER A 281 10.59 2.22 -3.25
N GLY A 282 10.71 3.39 -2.60
CA GLY A 282 11.84 4.31 -2.73
C GLY A 282 13.12 3.84 -2.04
N ARG A 283 13.06 3.09 -0.93
CA ARG A 283 14.26 2.63 -0.22
C ARG A 283 14.87 1.36 -0.73
N HIS A 284 14.05 0.42 -1.22
CA HIS A 284 14.57 -0.67 -2.04
C HIS A 284 15.24 -0.14 -3.30
N ARG A 285 14.77 1.01 -3.81
CA ARG A 285 15.45 1.75 -4.87
C ARG A 285 16.78 2.33 -4.35
N ASP A 286 16.82 3.09 -3.26
CA ASP A 286 18.06 3.70 -2.73
C ASP A 286 19.17 2.70 -2.34
N GLU A 287 18.84 1.52 -1.82
CA GLU A 287 19.83 0.48 -1.48
C GLU A 287 20.34 -0.31 -2.71
N GLU A 288 19.57 -0.33 -3.81
CA GLU A 288 19.98 -0.91 -5.11
C GLU A 288 20.58 0.13 -6.07
N LEU A 289 20.58 1.42 -5.70
CA LEU A 289 21.00 2.56 -6.50
C LEU A 289 22.39 3.07 -6.12
N GLU A 290 23.39 2.68 -6.90
CA GLU A 290 24.57 3.53 -7.10
C GLU A 290 24.18 4.68 -8.04
N PRO A 291 24.36 5.97 -7.66
CA PRO A 291 24.17 7.08 -8.59
C PRO A 291 25.04 6.89 -9.84
N LEU A 292 24.51 7.19 -11.03
CA LEU A 292 25.34 7.25 -12.25
C LEU A 292 26.56 8.16 -12.09
N PHE A 293 26.44 9.18 -11.25
CA PHE A 293 27.53 10.07 -10.87
C PHE A 293 27.39 10.39 -9.37
N PRO A 294 28.29 9.91 -8.51
CA PRO A 294 28.35 10.38 -7.13
C PRO A 294 28.75 11.87 -7.11
N GLU A 295 28.06 12.68 -6.30
CA GLU A 295 28.46 14.07 -6.08
C GLU A 295 29.86 14.11 -5.44
N GLY A 296 30.86 14.53 -6.21
CA GLY A 296 32.22 14.69 -5.67
C GLY A 296 33.39 14.61 -6.65
N VAL A 297 33.20 14.27 -7.93
CA VAL A 297 34.33 14.12 -8.88
C VAL A 297 34.35 15.23 -9.92
N ALA A 298 34.52 16.47 -9.44
CA ALA A 298 35.01 17.56 -10.27
C ALA A 298 36.55 17.53 -10.24
N GLY A 299 37.15 17.27 -11.41
CA GLY A 299 38.50 17.72 -11.77
C GLY A 299 39.65 17.30 -10.85
N ALA A 300 40.45 16.34 -11.31
CA ALA A 300 41.80 16.13 -10.79
C ALA A 300 42.65 17.40 -10.96
N SER A 301 42.76 18.21 -9.90
CA SER A 301 43.95 19.01 -9.60
C SER A 301 43.91 19.56 -8.17
N GLY A 302 44.75 18.99 -7.29
CA GLY A 302 45.41 19.74 -6.21
C GLY A 302 44.71 19.87 -4.85
N ALA A 303 45.20 19.07 -3.90
CA ALA A 303 45.41 19.38 -2.48
C ALA A 303 44.22 19.80 -1.58
N ALA A 304 43.96 18.97 -0.55
CA ALA A 304 43.91 19.33 0.88
C ALA A 304 42.87 18.51 1.67
N GLU A 305 43.37 17.90 2.73
CA GLU A 305 42.66 17.30 3.86
C GLU A 305 41.57 18.19 4.47
N GLY A 306 40.52 17.53 5.00
CA GLY A 306 39.95 17.93 6.28
C GLY A 306 38.42 18.08 6.35
N ALA A 307 37.89 17.57 7.47
CA ALA A 307 36.63 17.94 8.12
C ALA A 307 35.33 17.27 7.64
N ARG A 308 35.01 16.18 8.35
CA ARG A 308 33.64 15.84 8.77
C ARG A 308 33.12 16.94 9.71
N THR A 309 32.00 17.61 9.41
CA THR A 309 31.11 18.27 10.40
C THR A 309 29.85 18.87 9.75
N GLY A 310 28.69 18.68 10.40
CA GLY A 310 27.48 19.54 10.35
C GLY A 310 26.45 19.12 9.29
N ALA A 311 25.23 18.64 9.56
CA ALA A 311 24.28 18.94 10.65
C ALA A 311 24.11 20.45 10.87
N GLY A 312 23.19 21.06 10.10
CA GLY A 312 22.66 22.39 10.40
C GLY A 312 22.39 23.25 9.16
N ALA A 313 21.22 23.08 8.54
CA ALA A 313 20.49 24.14 7.82
C ALA A 313 19.16 23.59 7.26
N ARG A 314 18.20 23.28 8.15
CA ARG A 314 16.79 23.09 7.77
C ARG A 314 15.92 23.85 8.75
N SER A 315 15.88 25.18 8.57
CA SER A 315 14.85 26.03 9.15
C SER A 315 14.73 27.30 8.30
N ALA A 316 13.50 27.75 8.13
CA ALA A 316 13.01 28.84 7.29
C ALA A 316 12.76 28.52 5.80
N LEU A 317 11.68 27.79 5.52
CA LEU A 317 10.57 28.34 4.70
C LEU A 317 9.33 27.42 4.81
N ASP A 318 8.52 27.71 5.82
CA ASP A 318 7.15 27.25 5.96
C ASP A 318 6.27 28.21 5.13
N THR A 319 5.80 27.80 3.94
CA THR A 319 4.53 28.22 3.27
C THR A 319 4.37 27.72 1.79
N ARG A 320 3.48 26.71 1.60
CA ARG A 320 2.57 26.43 0.42
C ARG A 320 3.13 26.11 -0.98
N PRO A 321 2.35 25.46 -1.91
CA PRO A 321 1.31 24.40 -1.83
C PRO A 321 1.53 23.22 -2.84
N ASP A 322 0.64 22.22 -2.83
CA ASP A 322 0.53 21.04 -3.73
C ASP A 322 0.48 21.39 -5.24
N VAL A 323 1.63 21.47 -5.91
CA VAL A 323 1.71 21.87 -7.34
C VAL A 323 1.52 20.71 -8.32
N LEU A 324 1.71 19.45 -7.89
CA LEU A 324 2.00 18.37 -8.86
C LEU A 324 0.93 17.28 -8.98
N ASP A 325 -0.18 17.35 -8.24
CA ASP A 325 -1.22 16.31 -8.26
C ASP A 325 -2.08 16.23 -9.54
N THR A 326 -1.81 17.08 -10.55
CA THR A 326 -2.44 17.00 -11.89
C THR A 326 -1.43 17.20 -13.03
N LEU A 327 -0.53 16.23 -13.24
CA LEU A 327 0.30 16.18 -14.44
C LEU A 327 -0.35 15.33 -15.54
N PRO A 328 -1.05 16.01 -16.47
CA PRO A 328 -0.63 15.94 -17.87
C PRO A 328 -0.62 17.34 -18.50
N ASP A 329 0.52 17.74 -19.08
CA ASP A 329 0.60 18.94 -19.92
C ASP A 329 1.24 18.58 -21.27
N GLU A 330 0.54 18.91 -22.36
CA GLU A 330 1.06 18.82 -23.72
C GLU A 330 2.39 19.57 -23.88
N ALA A 331 2.65 20.60 -23.06
CA ALA A 331 3.90 21.34 -23.09
C ALA A 331 5.11 20.45 -22.73
N LEU A 332 5.03 19.63 -21.69
CA LEU A 332 6.13 18.73 -21.29
C LEU A 332 6.30 17.56 -22.27
N ASP A 333 5.20 17.07 -22.83
CA ASP A 333 5.20 16.12 -23.95
C ASP A 333 5.92 16.71 -25.17
N ARG A 334 5.63 17.97 -25.52
CA ARG A 334 6.29 18.67 -26.62
C ARG A 334 7.78 18.87 -26.34
N VAL A 335 8.16 19.23 -25.12
CA VAL A 335 9.58 19.43 -24.76
C VAL A 335 10.37 18.12 -24.88
N THR A 336 9.88 17.02 -24.31
CA THR A 336 10.56 15.71 -24.41
C THR A 336 10.65 15.22 -25.86
N ALA A 337 9.60 15.43 -26.67
CA ALA A 337 9.65 15.11 -28.10
C ALA A 337 10.62 16.02 -28.89
N MET A 338 10.73 17.31 -28.54
CA MET A 338 11.69 18.23 -29.16
C MET A 338 13.13 17.87 -28.80
N ALA A 339 13.40 17.55 -27.53
CA ALA A 339 14.71 17.10 -27.07
C ALA A 339 15.15 15.81 -27.76
N ALA A 340 14.26 14.81 -27.88
CA ALA A 340 14.52 13.59 -28.63
C ALA A 340 14.86 13.88 -30.11
N ARG A 341 14.11 14.76 -30.76
CA ARG A 341 14.34 15.16 -32.16
C ARG A 341 15.65 15.91 -32.38
N LEU A 342 16.01 16.81 -31.47
CA LEU A 342 17.26 17.58 -31.54
C LEU A 342 18.47 16.66 -31.57
N PHE A 343 18.48 15.65 -30.70
CA PHE A 343 19.59 14.70 -30.59
C PHE A 343 19.43 13.45 -31.46
N ARG A 344 18.34 13.36 -32.25
CA ARG A 344 17.92 12.14 -32.95
C ARG A 344 17.98 10.91 -32.04
N ALA A 345 17.62 11.12 -30.78
CA ALA A 345 17.75 10.16 -29.72
C ALA A 345 16.42 9.42 -29.54
N PRO A 346 16.45 8.09 -29.39
CA PRO A 346 15.23 7.30 -29.23
C PRO A 346 14.55 7.48 -27.87
N ILE A 347 15.22 8.15 -26.92
CA ILE A 347 14.72 8.39 -25.56
C ILE A 347 15.06 9.81 -25.13
N SER A 348 14.05 10.52 -24.62
CA SER A 348 14.23 11.74 -23.82
C SER A 348 13.39 11.68 -22.55
N LEU A 349 13.90 12.22 -21.45
CA LEU A 349 13.29 12.15 -20.14
C LEU A 349 13.44 13.49 -19.41
N ILE A 350 12.37 13.94 -18.77
CA ILE A 350 12.37 14.96 -17.74
C ILE A 350 12.15 14.23 -16.42
N SER A 351 12.99 14.50 -15.43
CA SER A 351 12.74 14.15 -14.03
C SER A 351 12.67 15.43 -13.19
N VAL A 352 11.74 15.48 -12.25
CA VAL A 352 11.57 16.58 -11.29
C VAL A 352 11.47 15.97 -9.90
N VAL A 353 12.31 16.42 -8.98
CA VAL A 353 12.33 15.99 -7.58
C VAL A 353 11.65 17.06 -6.74
N ASP A 354 10.58 16.67 -6.05
CA ASP A 354 9.91 17.46 -5.02
C ASP A 354 10.05 16.76 -3.65
N HIS A 355 9.76 17.46 -2.56
CA HIS A 355 10.10 17.04 -1.18
C HIS A 355 9.67 15.60 -0.85
N ASP A 356 8.52 15.16 -1.40
CA ASP A 356 7.92 13.86 -1.11
C ASP A 356 7.75 12.95 -2.34
N ARG A 357 8.13 13.40 -3.56
CA ARG A 357 7.87 12.67 -4.83
C ARG A 357 8.87 13.00 -5.94
N VAL A 358 9.20 11.99 -6.75
CA VAL A 358 9.90 12.18 -8.05
C VAL A 358 8.90 12.04 -9.17
N TRP A 359 8.75 13.09 -9.97
CA TRP A 359 7.93 13.12 -11.17
C TRP A 359 8.79 12.91 -12.40
N PHE A 360 8.26 12.21 -13.40
CA PHE A 360 8.96 12.06 -14.66
C PHE A 360 8.03 12.10 -15.87
N LYS A 361 8.58 12.57 -16.98
CA LYS A 361 7.93 12.59 -18.28
C LYS A 361 8.91 12.11 -19.33
N SER A 362 8.48 11.22 -20.22
CA SER A 362 9.38 10.60 -21.20
C SER A 362 8.78 10.56 -22.59
N HIS A 363 9.66 10.67 -23.57
CA HIS A 363 9.40 10.36 -24.96
C HIS A 363 10.21 9.11 -25.35
N TYR A 364 9.53 8.14 -25.98
CA TYR A 364 10.13 6.92 -26.50
C TYR A 364 9.76 6.76 -27.99
N GLU A 365 10.71 6.32 -28.79
CA GLU A 365 10.37 5.74 -30.09
C GLU A 365 9.60 4.40 -29.91
N PRO A 366 8.66 4.05 -30.81
CA PRO A 366 7.75 2.90 -30.65
C PRO A 366 8.46 1.55 -30.40
N ASP A 367 9.63 1.35 -31.00
CA ASP A 367 10.40 0.11 -30.88
C ASP A 367 11.12 0.00 -29.51
N VAL A 368 11.29 1.12 -28.82
CA VAL A 368 11.98 1.23 -27.53
C VAL A 368 11.00 1.17 -26.35
N GLU A 369 9.77 1.60 -26.56
CA GLU A 369 8.71 1.63 -25.54
C GLU A 369 8.50 0.25 -24.87
N ARG A 370 8.67 -0.84 -25.63
CA ARG A 370 8.50 -2.21 -25.11
C ARG A 370 9.60 -2.66 -24.15
N VAL A 371 10.81 -2.13 -24.31
CA VAL A 371 11.98 -2.39 -23.46
C VAL A 371 11.98 -1.40 -22.29
N ALA A 372 11.68 -0.12 -22.56
CA ALA A 372 11.58 0.93 -21.56
C ALA A 372 10.43 0.70 -20.55
N ARG A 373 9.28 0.14 -20.93
CA ARG A 373 8.21 -0.22 -19.98
C ARG A 373 8.60 -1.35 -19.01
N LYS A 374 9.67 -2.09 -19.29
CA LYS A 374 10.19 -3.18 -18.46
C LYS A 374 11.42 -2.78 -17.64
N LEU A 375 12.02 -1.62 -17.92
CA LEU A 375 13.10 -1.05 -17.13
C LEU A 375 12.58 0.16 -16.38
N ASP A 376 12.85 0.21 -15.10
CA ASP A 376 12.54 1.38 -14.28
C ASP A 376 13.56 2.50 -14.58
N LEU A 377 13.36 3.26 -15.67
CA LEU A 377 14.26 4.36 -16.06
C LEU A 377 14.28 5.51 -15.04
N THR A 378 13.42 5.46 -14.01
CA THR A 378 13.45 6.35 -12.85
C THR A 378 14.70 6.18 -12.00
N MET A 379 15.43 5.07 -12.17
CA MET A 379 16.63 4.69 -11.42
C MET A 379 17.91 5.45 -11.83
N SER A 380 17.84 6.40 -12.76
CA SER A 380 19.02 6.95 -13.44
C SER A 380 19.27 8.44 -13.22
N SER A 381 18.35 9.14 -12.57
CA SER A 381 18.35 10.61 -12.59
C SER A 381 18.24 11.18 -11.19
N VAL A 382 19.29 11.00 -10.39
CA VAL A 382 19.59 11.94 -9.33
C VAL A 382 19.86 13.30 -10.01
N PRO A 383 19.25 14.42 -9.55
CA PRO A 383 19.49 15.72 -10.15
C PRO A 383 20.97 16.06 -10.11
N SER A 384 21.60 16.26 -11.27
CA SER A 384 22.98 16.73 -11.32
C SER A 384 22.97 18.25 -11.35
N ALA A 385 23.79 18.92 -10.54
CA ALA A 385 23.92 20.37 -10.58
C ALA A 385 24.64 20.90 -11.84
N GLN A 386 25.24 20.00 -12.63
CA GLN A 386 26.08 20.29 -13.77
C GLN A 386 25.53 19.63 -15.04
N ILE A 387 25.92 20.19 -16.20
CA ILE A 387 25.65 19.55 -17.49
C ILE A 387 26.55 18.33 -17.59
N VAL A 388 25.96 17.19 -17.94
CA VAL A 388 26.68 15.93 -18.11
C VAL A 388 26.58 15.50 -19.55
N VAL A 389 27.73 15.25 -20.17
CA VAL A 389 27.84 14.66 -21.51
C VAL A 389 28.66 13.39 -21.40
N VAL A 390 28.14 12.31 -21.99
CA VAL A 390 28.77 11.00 -22.10
C VAL A 390 28.70 10.57 -23.56
N GLU A 391 29.84 10.61 -24.25
CA GLU A 391 29.93 10.33 -25.68
C GLU A 391 29.84 8.82 -25.98
N ASP A 392 30.49 8.00 -25.15
CA ASP A 392 30.33 6.54 -25.15
C ASP A 392 30.33 5.97 -23.73
N ALA A 393 29.14 5.61 -23.25
CA ALA A 393 28.89 5.17 -21.88
C ALA A 393 29.59 3.86 -21.51
N ARG A 394 29.98 3.03 -22.49
CA ARG A 394 30.76 1.81 -22.22
C ARG A 394 32.23 2.06 -21.96
N SER A 395 32.78 3.12 -22.54
CA SER A 395 34.18 3.50 -22.35
C SER A 395 34.36 4.61 -21.31
N ASP A 396 33.27 5.27 -20.92
CA ASP A 396 33.29 6.29 -19.88
C ASP A 396 33.38 5.63 -18.50
N PRO A 397 34.46 5.87 -17.73
CA PRO A 397 34.66 5.24 -16.41
C PRO A 397 33.58 5.57 -15.40
N ARG A 398 32.80 6.64 -15.63
CA ARG A 398 31.70 7.05 -14.75
C ARG A 398 30.47 6.19 -14.93
N THR A 399 30.28 5.58 -16.11
CA THR A 399 29.03 4.90 -16.48
C THR A 399 29.22 3.46 -16.93
N SER A 400 30.45 3.00 -17.16
CA SER A 400 30.76 1.70 -17.78
C SER A 400 30.17 0.49 -17.03
N ASP A 401 30.04 0.61 -15.71
CA ASP A 401 29.51 -0.46 -14.84
C ASP A 401 28.01 -0.31 -14.52
N HIS A 402 27.39 0.78 -14.96
CA HIS A 402 26.01 1.11 -14.61
C HIS A 402 24.99 0.20 -15.33
N VAL A 403 23.89 -0.15 -14.65
CA VAL A 403 22.90 -1.12 -15.14
C VAL A 403 22.22 -0.69 -16.45
N LEU A 404 22.16 0.61 -16.73
CA LEU A 404 21.64 1.12 -18.01
C LEU A 404 22.60 0.88 -19.19
N VAL A 405 23.89 0.73 -18.92
CA VAL A 405 24.94 0.50 -19.93
C VAL A 405 25.18 -1.01 -20.13
N THR A 406 25.22 -1.76 -19.02
CA THR A 406 25.50 -3.20 -19.00
C THR A 406 24.24 -4.06 -19.16
N GLY A 407 23.07 -3.51 -18.85
CA GLY A 407 21.78 -4.19 -18.90
C GLY A 407 21.07 -4.14 -20.26
N PRO A 408 19.78 -4.51 -20.31
CA PRO A 408 19.03 -4.74 -21.55
C PRO A 408 18.83 -3.47 -22.41
N LEU A 409 18.93 -2.29 -21.80
CA LEU A 409 18.83 -1.02 -22.50
C LEU A 409 20.08 -0.76 -23.36
N GLY A 410 21.27 -1.16 -22.89
CA GLY A 410 22.51 -0.98 -23.62
C GLY A 410 22.81 0.48 -23.98
N MET A 411 22.58 1.42 -23.07
CA MET A 411 22.86 2.84 -23.27
C MET A 411 24.32 3.05 -23.67
N ARG A 412 24.53 3.88 -24.69
CA ARG A 412 25.85 4.24 -25.21
C ARG A 412 26.09 5.74 -25.22
N PHE A 413 25.06 6.57 -25.21
CA PHE A 413 25.23 8.03 -25.19
C PHE A 413 24.21 8.64 -24.23
N TYR A 414 24.63 9.68 -23.51
CA TYR A 414 23.81 10.39 -22.54
C TYR A 414 24.18 11.88 -22.52
N VAL A 415 23.17 12.74 -22.55
CA VAL A 415 23.31 14.16 -22.22
C VAL A 415 22.22 14.53 -21.23
N GLY A 416 22.59 15.18 -20.13
CA GLY A 416 21.67 15.66 -19.12
C GLY A 416 21.97 17.11 -18.74
N VAL A 417 20.93 17.93 -18.67
CA VAL A 417 21.00 19.32 -18.21
C VAL A 417 20.11 19.51 -16.97
N PRO A 418 20.55 20.33 -16.00
CA PRO A 418 19.77 20.59 -14.79
C PRO A 418 18.54 21.46 -15.05
N LEU A 419 17.45 21.16 -14.35
CA LEU A 419 16.30 22.06 -14.20
C LEU A 419 16.57 23.01 -13.03
N LYS A 420 16.94 24.26 -13.31
CA LYS A 420 17.30 25.28 -12.30
C LYS A 420 16.20 26.32 -12.16
N ARG A 421 15.68 26.52 -10.95
CA ARG A 421 14.77 27.62 -10.62
C ARG A 421 15.48 28.97 -10.63
N GLY A 422 14.70 30.05 -10.63
CA GLY A 422 15.23 31.43 -10.55
C GLY A 422 16.07 31.72 -9.30
N ASP A 423 15.90 30.94 -8.22
CA ASP A 423 16.69 31.01 -6.98
C ASP A 423 17.99 30.17 -7.02
N GLY A 424 18.26 29.49 -8.14
CA GLY A 424 19.43 28.62 -8.33
C GLY A 424 19.27 27.19 -7.81
N SER A 425 18.12 26.84 -7.21
CA SER A 425 17.85 25.46 -6.77
C SER A 425 17.65 24.51 -7.96
N VAL A 426 18.25 23.32 -7.86
CA VAL A 426 18.12 22.27 -8.88
C VAL A 426 16.95 21.39 -8.48
N ILE A 427 15.93 21.34 -9.33
CA ILE A 427 14.70 20.62 -9.07
C ILE A 427 14.56 19.37 -9.93
N GLY A 428 15.57 19.02 -10.75
CA GLY A 428 15.48 17.88 -11.64
C GLY A 428 16.46 17.92 -12.81
N THR A 429 16.25 17.03 -13.78
CA THR A 429 17.12 16.89 -14.97
C THR A 429 16.26 16.69 -16.22
N LEU A 430 16.61 17.37 -17.31
CA LEU A 430 16.18 17.01 -18.67
C LEU A 430 17.33 16.26 -19.35
N CYS A 431 17.10 15.05 -19.82
CA CYS A 431 18.12 14.24 -20.47
C CYS A 431 17.66 13.56 -21.76
N VAL A 432 18.64 13.15 -22.55
CA VAL A 432 18.51 12.39 -23.79
C VAL A 432 19.47 11.20 -23.77
N MET A 433 19.02 10.07 -24.29
CA MET A 433 19.77 8.81 -24.27
C MET A 433 19.73 8.11 -25.63
N HIS A 434 20.85 7.49 -26.01
CA HIS A 434 20.95 6.70 -27.23
C HIS A 434 21.70 5.38 -27.00
N PHE A 435 21.37 4.36 -27.80
CA PHE A 435 22.07 3.06 -27.85
C PHE A 435 23.31 3.05 -28.75
N LEU A 436 23.66 4.19 -29.35
CA LEU A 436 24.84 4.37 -30.19
C LEU A 436 25.70 5.47 -29.56
N PRO A 437 27.03 5.37 -29.61
CA PRO A 437 27.90 6.47 -29.25
C PRO A 437 27.57 7.72 -30.07
N GLY A 438 27.79 8.89 -29.49
CA GLY A 438 27.48 10.17 -30.11
C GLY A 438 28.29 11.30 -29.52
N THR A 439 28.19 12.48 -30.13
CA THR A 439 28.80 13.72 -29.63
C THR A 439 27.72 14.77 -29.51
N ALA A 440 27.79 15.61 -28.47
CA ALA A 440 26.90 16.74 -28.31
C ALA A 440 27.64 18.03 -28.67
N THR A 441 27.16 18.75 -29.68
CA THR A 441 27.71 20.07 -30.00
C THR A 441 27.27 21.10 -28.96
N GLN A 442 28.06 22.16 -28.80
CA GLN A 442 27.73 23.25 -27.89
C GLN A 442 26.33 23.85 -28.16
N ALA A 443 25.97 24.01 -29.44
CA ALA A 443 24.66 24.50 -29.83
C ALA A 443 23.52 23.54 -29.45
N GLU A 444 23.73 22.22 -29.50
CA GLU A 444 22.72 21.25 -29.07
C GLU A 444 22.53 21.24 -27.55
N ILE A 445 23.61 21.45 -26.79
CA ILE A 445 23.57 21.59 -25.33
C ILE A 445 22.81 22.87 -24.96
N GLU A 446 23.12 24.00 -25.59
CA GLU A 446 22.42 25.28 -25.38
C GLU A 446 20.91 25.16 -25.67
N ASN A 447 20.55 24.50 -26.78
CA ASN A 447 19.14 24.23 -27.09
C ASN A 447 18.45 23.35 -26.02
N LEU A 448 19.18 22.41 -25.41
CA LEU A 448 18.64 21.56 -24.35
C LEU A 448 18.48 22.33 -23.03
N GLU A 449 19.39 23.25 -22.72
CA GLU A 449 19.27 24.19 -21.61
C GLU A 449 18.08 25.14 -21.78
N ASP A 450 17.84 25.66 -22.99
CA ASP A 450 16.67 26.48 -23.29
C ASP A 450 15.36 25.70 -23.08
N LEU A 451 15.33 24.43 -23.51
CA LEU A 451 14.20 23.54 -23.25
C LEU A 451 14.00 23.26 -21.75
N ALA A 452 15.09 23.10 -20.99
CA ALA A 452 15.04 22.95 -19.54
C ALA A 452 14.50 24.22 -18.85
N ALA A 453 14.93 25.41 -19.29
CA ALA A 453 14.42 26.68 -18.79
C ALA A 453 12.92 26.88 -19.09
N LEU A 454 12.46 26.43 -20.26
CA LEU A 454 11.03 26.42 -20.60
C LEU A 454 10.23 25.51 -19.66
N VAL A 455 10.75 24.32 -19.33
CA VAL A 455 10.12 23.40 -18.36
C VAL A 455 9.98 24.06 -17.00
N VAL A 456 11.05 24.67 -16.49
CA VAL A 456 11.03 25.38 -15.20
C VAL A 456 10.02 26.53 -15.23
N SER A 457 9.99 27.33 -16.30
CA SER A 457 9.06 28.46 -16.45
C SER A 457 7.60 28.02 -16.42
N GLN A 458 7.28 26.89 -17.07
CA GLN A 458 5.92 26.32 -17.03
C GLN A 458 5.54 25.84 -15.63
N LEU A 459 6.48 25.20 -14.92
CA LEU A 459 6.26 24.75 -13.55
C LEU A 459 6.01 25.94 -12.61
N GLU A 460 6.85 26.99 -12.69
CA GLU A 460 6.74 28.21 -11.86
C GLU A 460 5.44 29.00 -12.13
N LEU A 461 5.06 29.18 -13.40
CA LEU A 461 3.79 29.85 -13.77
C LEU A 461 2.57 29.17 -13.16
N ARG A 462 2.57 27.83 -13.10
CA ARG A 462 1.48 27.09 -12.44
C ARG A 462 1.46 27.28 -10.92
N GLN A 463 2.62 27.37 -10.26
CA GLN A 463 2.65 27.63 -8.82
C GLN A 463 1.97 28.96 -8.48
N VAL A 464 2.17 29.98 -9.32
CA VAL A 464 1.55 31.30 -9.16
C VAL A 464 0.04 31.23 -9.42
N GLY A 465 -0.39 30.51 -10.46
CA GLY A 465 -1.81 30.31 -10.77
C GLY A 465 -2.57 29.64 -9.61
N LEU A 466 -2.00 28.57 -9.05
CA LEU A 466 -2.58 27.82 -7.94
C LEU A 466 -2.71 28.67 -6.66
N ARG A 467 -1.69 29.46 -6.31
CA ARG A 467 -1.72 30.38 -5.15
C ARG A 467 -2.88 31.39 -5.26
N THR A 468 -3.14 31.89 -6.46
CA THR A 468 -4.20 32.88 -6.71
C THR A 468 -5.60 32.28 -6.52
N THR A 469 -5.83 31.03 -6.96
CA THR A 469 -7.11 30.32 -6.78
C THR A 469 -7.40 30.00 -5.30
N THR A 470 -6.40 29.54 -4.56
CA THR A 470 -6.56 29.23 -3.12
C THR A 470 -6.86 30.47 -2.28
N GLU A 471 -6.32 31.64 -2.66
CA GLU A 471 -6.60 32.93 -2.02
C GLU A 471 -8.01 33.46 -2.32
N ILE A 472 -8.59 33.12 -3.49
CA ILE A 472 -9.96 33.50 -3.84
C ILE A 472 -10.99 32.60 -3.13
N GLU A 473 -10.74 31.30 -3.04
CA GLU A 473 -11.63 30.34 -2.37
C GLU A 473 -11.74 30.58 -0.86
N THR A 474 -10.67 31.06 -0.23
CA THR A 474 -10.65 31.40 1.20
C THR A 474 -11.34 32.73 1.53
N ALA A 475 -11.69 33.55 0.53
CA ALA A 475 -12.29 34.87 0.70
C ALA A 475 -13.83 34.91 0.55
N LEU A 476 -14.49 33.79 0.22
CA LEU A 476 -15.95 33.73 0.05
C LEU A 476 -16.66 33.38 1.37
N PRO A 477 -17.54 34.24 1.92
CA PRO A 477 -18.28 33.94 3.15
C PRO A 477 -19.40 32.92 2.88
N VAL A 478 -19.49 31.90 3.74
CA VAL A 478 -20.54 30.87 3.74
C VAL A 478 -21.91 31.51 4.01
N PRO A 479 -22.95 31.28 3.18
CA PRO A 479 -24.26 31.87 3.42
C PRO A 479 -24.96 31.16 4.60
N ALA A 480 -25.44 31.95 5.56
CA ALA A 480 -26.20 31.48 6.71
C ALA A 480 -27.53 30.86 6.25
N ARG A 481 -27.79 29.61 6.66
CA ARG A 481 -29.09 28.93 6.47
C ARG A 481 -30.18 29.68 7.24
N SER A 482 -31.10 30.30 6.50
CA SER A 482 -32.34 30.88 7.01
C SER A 482 -33.28 29.78 7.50
N ALA A 483 -33.60 29.82 8.80
CA ALA A 483 -34.72 29.09 9.38
C ALA A 483 -35.99 29.92 9.18
N GLU A 484 -36.80 29.56 8.19
CA GLU A 484 -38.21 29.96 8.14
C GLU A 484 -39.07 28.71 8.32
N ALA A 485 -39.58 28.53 9.55
CA ALA A 485 -40.69 27.66 9.83
C ALA A 485 -41.98 28.43 9.50
N GLY A 486 -42.63 28.04 8.42
CA GLY A 486 -43.96 28.48 8.07
C GLY A 486 -44.81 27.28 7.67
N THR A 487 -45.75 26.89 8.53
CA THR A 487 -47.06 26.35 8.15
C THR A 487 -48.01 26.50 9.32
N ALA A 488 -49.04 27.33 9.09
CA ALA A 488 -50.38 27.13 9.63
C ALA A 488 -51.06 25.95 8.90
#